data_AF-A0A6N2L6U4-F1
#
_entry.id   AF-A0A6N2L6U4-F1
#
_cell.length_a   1.000
_cell.length_b   1.000
_cell.length_c   1.000
_cell.angle_alpha   90.00
_cell.angle_beta   90.00
_cell.angle_gamma   90.00
#
_symmetry.space_group_name_H-M   'P 1'
#
loop_
_entity.id
_entity.type
_entity.pdbx_description
1 polymer ?
#
loop_
_entity_poly.entity_id
_entity_poly.type
_entity_poly.pdbx_seq_one_letter_code
_entity_poly.pdbx_strand_id
1 'polypeptide(L)'
;MEFKPERWIKDGKFVSENQFKYAVFNAGPRLCLGKKFAYLQMKMVAASILLRYSIKVVEGHDAVPKMTTTLYMKNGLLVTLTPRLVQKRLTGVDSDGWTKSTVVAVAEIKKPSTCPFVR
;
A
#
# COMPACT_ATOMS: atom_id res chain seq x y z
N MET A 1 -10.72 15.34 7.98
CA MET A 1 -10.56 13.89 7.73
C MET A 1 -9.19 13.50 8.22
N GLU A 2 -9.09 12.61 9.21
CA GLU A 2 -7.81 12.29 9.86
C GLU A 2 -7.57 10.78 9.81
N PHE A 3 -6.34 10.38 9.51
CA PHE A 3 -5.95 8.97 9.48
C PHE A 3 -5.74 8.46 10.90
N LYS A 4 -6.66 7.61 11.38
CA LYS A 4 -6.69 7.04 12.75
C LYS A 4 -6.87 5.53 12.72
N PRO A 5 -5.79 4.73 12.56
CA PRO A 5 -5.88 3.28 12.50
C PRO A 5 -6.34 2.62 13.81
N GLU A 6 -6.08 3.27 14.96
CA GLU A 6 -6.44 2.80 16.31
C GLU A 6 -7.96 2.69 16.50
N ARG A 7 -8.77 3.35 15.65
CA ARG A 7 -10.23 3.26 15.66
C ARG A 7 -10.76 1.83 15.61
N TRP A 8 -10.00 0.92 15.00
CA TRP A 8 -10.37 -0.50 14.85
C TRP A 8 -9.77 -1.40 15.93
N ILE A 9 -9.20 -0.82 17.00
CA ILE A 9 -8.58 -1.56 18.10
C ILE A 9 -9.32 -1.18 19.39
N LYS A 10 -9.83 -2.18 20.10
CA LYS A 10 -10.40 -2.03 21.45
C LYS A 10 -9.75 -3.06 22.36
N ASP A 11 -9.18 -2.60 23.48
CA ASP A 11 -8.50 -3.46 24.47
C ASP A 11 -7.46 -4.40 23.84
N GLY A 12 -6.69 -3.88 22.88
CA GLY A 12 -5.66 -4.64 22.15
C GLY A 12 -6.20 -5.64 21.12
N LYS A 13 -7.53 -5.74 20.94
CA LYS A 13 -8.16 -6.65 19.98
C LYS A 13 -8.70 -5.87 18.78
N PHE A 14 -8.55 -6.48 17.59
CA PHE A 14 -9.14 -5.94 16.37
C PHE A 14 -10.66 -6.07 16.41
N VAL A 15 -11.35 -4.96 16.20
CA VAL A 15 -12.81 -4.91 16.11
C VAL A 15 -13.20 -4.48 14.69
N SER A 16 -13.81 -5.40 13.95
CA SER A 16 -14.36 -5.10 12.63
C SER A 16 -15.63 -4.26 12.78
N GLU A 17 -15.77 -3.25 11.94
CA GLU A 17 -17.00 -2.46 11.83
C GLU A 17 -18.07 -3.20 11.03
N ASN A 18 -19.31 -2.72 11.16
CA ASN A 18 -20.40 -3.13 10.30
C ASN A 18 -20.05 -2.88 8.80
N GLN A 19 -20.22 -3.92 7.97
CA GLN A 19 -19.91 -3.89 6.54
C GLN A 19 -20.73 -2.85 5.77
N PHE A 20 -21.94 -2.53 6.22
CA PHE A 20 -22.78 -1.50 5.60
C PHE A 20 -22.32 -0.08 5.96
N LYS A 21 -21.66 0.10 7.10
CA LYS A 21 -21.07 1.37 7.52
C LYS A 21 -19.69 1.60 6.90
N TYR A 22 -18.97 0.52 6.59
CA TYR A 22 -17.64 0.57 5.99
C TYR A 22 -17.49 -0.40 4.81
N ALA A 23 -18.15 -0.08 3.69
CA ALA A 23 -18.35 -0.97 2.55
C ALA A 23 -17.18 -1.01 1.54
N VAL A 24 -15.93 -1.09 2.00
CA VAL A 24 -14.74 -1.10 1.12
C VAL A 24 -14.72 -2.30 0.15
N PHE A 25 -15.27 -3.44 0.58
CA PHE A 25 -15.38 -4.67 -0.22
C PHE A 25 -16.84 -5.00 -0.55
N ASN A 26 -17.73 -4.00 -0.56
CA ASN A 26 -19.18 -4.14 -0.52
C ASN A 26 -19.67 -4.86 0.77
N ALA A 27 -20.95 -5.22 0.80
CA ALA A 27 -21.60 -5.94 1.90
C ALA A 27 -22.66 -6.93 1.37
N GLY A 28 -23.07 -7.88 2.19
CA GLY A 28 -24.15 -8.83 1.86
C GLY A 28 -23.74 -9.92 0.84
N PRO A 29 -24.70 -10.50 0.09
CA PRO A 29 -24.44 -11.63 -0.82
C PRO A 29 -23.46 -11.32 -1.96
N ARG A 30 -23.25 -10.03 -2.28
CA ARG A 30 -22.31 -9.56 -3.31
C ARG A 30 -21.00 -9.03 -2.72
N LEU A 31 -20.66 -9.47 -1.50
CA LEU A 31 -19.36 -9.20 -0.88
C LEU A 31 -18.23 -9.67 -1.81
N CYS A 32 -17.17 -8.87 -1.92
CA CYS A 32 -16.01 -9.22 -2.72
C CYS A 32 -15.43 -10.58 -2.28
N LEU A 33 -15.46 -11.57 -3.18
CA LEU A 33 -14.87 -12.90 -2.96
C LEU A 33 -13.37 -12.81 -2.66
N GLY A 34 -12.69 -11.82 -3.24
CA GLY A 34 -11.28 -11.55 -3.03
C GLY A 34 -10.92 -10.86 -1.71
N LYS A 35 -11.89 -10.53 -0.84
CA LYS A 35 -11.64 -9.75 0.39
C LYS A 35 -10.53 -10.33 1.26
N LYS A 36 -10.59 -11.64 1.54
CA LYS A 36 -9.59 -12.31 2.41
C LYS A 36 -8.21 -12.33 1.77
N PHE A 37 -8.16 -12.61 0.47
CA PHE A 37 -6.92 -12.65 -0.30
C PHE A 37 -6.26 -11.27 -0.40
N ALA A 38 -7.05 -10.22 -0.67
CA ALA A 38 -6.57 -8.84 -0.70
C ALA A 38 -5.97 -8.42 0.64
N TYR A 39 -6.63 -8.73 1.77
CA TYR A 39 -6.06 -8.46 3.10
C TYR A 39 -4.76 -9.20 3.34
N LEU A 40 -4.65 -10.46 2.92
CA LEU A 40 -3.42 -11.23 3.07
C LEU A 40 -2.28 -10.58 2.28
N GLN A 41 -2.50 -10.27 1.00
CA GLN A 41 -1.51 -9.61 0.15
C GLN A 41 -1.09 -8.25 0.72
N MET A 42 -2.04 -7.40 1.11
CA MET A 42 -1.73 -6.09 1.69
C MET A 42 -0.88 -6.21 2.96
N LYS A 43 -1.20 -7.15 3.85
CA LYS A 43 -0.42 -7.40 5.07
C LYS A 43 0.98 -7.90 4.77
N MET A 44 1.14 -8.84 3.83
CA MET A 44 2.45 -9.38 3.45
C MET A 44 3.34 -8.30 2.84
N VAL A 45 2.81 -7.51 1.91
CA VAL A 45 3.55 -6.41 1.28
C VAL A 45 3.91 -5.35 2.32
N ALA A 46 2.96 -4.92 3.15
CA ALA A 46 3.21 -3.95 4.21
C ALA A 46 4.27 -4.45 5.19
N ALA A 47 4.19 -5.69 5.67
CA ALA A 47 5.15 -6.26 6.60
C ALA A 47 6.56 -6.38 5.99
N SER A 48 6.66 -6.70 4.69
CA SER A 48 7.94 -6.83 3.97
C SER A 48 8.65 -5.49 3.72
N ILE A 49 7.88 -4.43 3.42
CA ILE A 49 8.41 -3.07 3.16
C ILE A 49 8.66 -2.31 4.46
N LEU A 50 7.74 -2.43 5.44
CA LEU A 50 8.10 -2.23 6.84
C LEU A 50 9.17 -3.30 7.20
N LEU A 51 9.63 -3.61 8.40
CA LEU A 51 10.78 -4.53 8.59
C LEU A 51 12.12 -4.12 7.87
N ARG A 52 12.23 -4.17 6.53
CA ARG A 52 13.42 -3.90 5.70
C ARG A 52 13.69 -2.43 5.43
N TYR A 53 12.67 -1.58 5.28
CA TYR A 53 12.84 -0.17 4.90
C TYR A 53 12.10 0.78 5.84
N SER A 54 12.64 1.98 5.98
CA SER A 54 11.94 3.16 6.47
C SER A 54 11.52 4.01 5.28
N ILE A 55 10.29 4.50 5.29
CA ILE A 55 9.64 5.15 4.14
C ILE A 55 9.36 6.61 4.53
N LYS A 56 9.78 7.56 3.68
CA LYS A 56 9.40 8.96 3.80
C LYS A 56 8.83 9.45 2.47
N VAL A 57 7.71 10.15 2.50
CA VAL A 57 7.17 10.80 1.29
C VAL A 57 8.09 11.97 0.93
N VAL A 58 8.33 12.16 -0.36
CA VAL A 58 9.14 13.29 -0.84
C VAL A 58 8.44 14.61 -0.52
N GLU A 59 9.18 15.58 -0.02
CA GLU A 59 8.65 16.91 0.30
C GLU A 59 8.06 17.58 -0.94
N GLY A 60 6.89 18.19 -0.79
CA GLY A 60 6.17 18.83 -1.91
C GLY A 60 5.47 17.87 -2.88
N HIS A 61 5.46 16.56 -2.64
CA HIS A 61 4.70 15.62 -3.47
C HIS A 61 3.19 15.72 -3.20
N ASP A 62 2.42 16.02 -4.25
CA ASP A 62 0.97 16.14 -4.17
C ASP A 62 0.26 14.81 -4.52
N ALA A 63 -0.41 14.23 -3.52
CA ALA A 63 -1.10 12.94 -3.62
C ALA A 63 -2.56 13.12 -4.05
N VAL A 64 -2.78 13.46 -5.33
CA VAL A 64 -4.12 13.72 -5.89
C VAL A 64 -4.74 12.44 -6.47
N PRO A 65 -6.01 12.13 -6.16
CA PRO A 65 -6.72 11.03 -6.79
C PRO A 65 -7.04 11.32 -8.26
N LYS A 66 -6.87 10.31 -9.11
CA LYS A 66 -7.27 10.28 -10.51
C LYS A 66 -8.66 9.64 -10.61
N MET A 67 -9.61 10.36 -11.19
CA MET A 67 -10.98 9.87 -11.35
C MET A 67 -11.05 8.83 -12.48
N THR A 68 -11.05 7.56 -12.08
CA THR A 68 -11.19 6.39 -12.96
C THR A 68 -12.03 5.32 -12.25
N THR A 69 -12.38 4.22 -12.93
CA THR A 69 -13.16 3.10 -12.34
C THR A 69 -12.56 2.55 -11.05
N THR A 70 -11.22 2.62 -10.92
CA THR A 70 -10.50 2.33 -9.68
C THR A 70 -9.79 3.62 -9.24
N LEU A 71 -9.68 3.85 -7.93
CA LEU A 71 -9.01 5.03 -7.40
C LEU A 71 -7.48 4.89 -7.55
N TYR A 72 -6.91 5.62 -8.51
CA TYR A 72 -5.45 5.71 -8.70
C TYR A 72 -4.94 7.08 -8.25
N MET A 73 -3.63 7.20 -8.00
CA MET A 73 -2.98 8.49 -7.79
C MET A 73 -2.55 9.08 -9.14
N LYS A 74 -2.86 10.35 -9.40
CA LYS A 74 -2.56 11.01 -10.68
C LYS A 74 -1.06 11.05 -11.00
N ASN A 75 -0.24 11.28 -9.98
CA ASN A 75 1.22 11.45 -10.09
C ASN A 75 1.98 10.31 -9.39
N GLY A 76 1.32 9.18 -9.11
CA GLY A 76 1.87 8.12 -8.25
C GLY A 76 2.16 8.61 -6.82
N LEU A 77 2.99 7.85 -6.10
CA LEU A 77 3.48 8.21 -4.77
C LEU A 77 5.01 8.18 -4.76
N LEU A 78 5.63 9.36 -4.70
CA LEU A 78 7.08 9.48 -4.61
C LEU A 78 7.53 9.32 -3.15
N VAL A 79 8.38 8.32 -2.90
CA VAL A 79 8.92 8.03 -1.57
C VAL A 79 10.43 7.84 -1.60
N THR A 80 11.09 8.24 -0.53
CA THR A 80 12.47 7.86 -0.22
C THR A 80 12.46 6.62 0.66
N LEU A 81 13.15 5.57 0.22
CA LEU A 81 13.34 4.35 0.99
C LEU A 81 14.74 4.32 1.59
N THR A 82 14.82 4.16 2.91
CA THR A 82 16.09 3.97 3.62
C THR A 82 16.14 2.56 4.23
N PRO A 83 17.17 1.74 3.96
CA PRO A 83 17.29 0.42 4.56
C PRO A 83 17.33 0.49 6.09
N ARG A 84 16.65 -0.45 6.77
CA ARG A 84 16.73 -0.61 8.22
C ARG A 84 17.85 -1.57 8.61
N LEU A 85 18.62 -1.21 9.63
CA LEU A 85 19.81 -1.94 10.10
C LEU A 85 19.52 -3.38 10.59
N VAL A 86 18.26 -3.74 10.87
CA VAL A 86 17.85 -5.13 11.17
C VAL A 86 18.27 -6.10 10.05
N GLN A 87 18.38 -5.62 8.81
CA GLN A 87 18.84 -6.41 7.67
C GLN A 87 20.28 -6.94 7.84
N LYS A 88 21.20 -6.17 8.45
CA LYS A 88 22.59 -6.62 8.65
C LYS A 88 22.70 -7.91 9.46
N ARG A 89 21.74 -8.17 10.36
CA ARG A 89 21.77 -9.32 11.27
C ARG A 89 21.12 -10.58 10.67
N LEU A 90 20.18 -10.43 9.74
CA LEU A 90 19.40 -11.55 9.21
C LEU A 90 19.97 -12.14 7.91
N THR A 91 20.67 -11.34 7.10
CA THR A 91 21.11 -11.80 5.78
C THR A 91 22.61 -12.04 5.65
N GLY A 92 23.45 -11.62 6.61
CA GLY A 92 24.90 -11.87 6.59
C GLY A 92 25.62 -11.42 5.30
N VAL A 93 24.97 -10.55 4.51
CA VAL A 93 25.48 -10.03 3.24
C VAL A 93 25.89 -8.58 3.50
N ASP A 94 27.20 -8.35 3.46
CA ASP A 94 27.76 -7.00 3.46
C ASP A 94 27.36 -6.31 2.17
N SER A 95 26.63 -5.21 2.33
CA SER A 95 26.02 -4.43 1.25
C SER A 95 27.00 -3.37 0.78
N ASP A 96 28.12 -3.81 0.25
CA ASP A 96 29.09 -2.95 -0.43
C ASP A 96 28.52 -2.57 -1.80
N GLY A 97 27.57 -1.61 -1.81
CA GLY A 97 27.08 -0.98 -3.05
C GLY A 97 25.68 -0.34 -3.03
N TRP A 98 24.78 -0.71 -2.11
CA TRP A 98 23.39 -0.18 -2.03
C TRP A 98 23.18 0.78 -0.85
N THR A 99 24.21 1.44 -0.32
CA THR A 99 24.06 2.36 0.82
C THR A 99 23.62 3.77 0.40
N LYS A 100 22.67 3.88 -0.54
CA LYS A 100 22.08 5.17 -0.92
C LYS A 100 20.56 5.10 -0.78
N SER A 101 20.01 6.09 -0.08
CA SER A 101 18.58 6.35 0.00
C SER A 101 18.06 6.52 -1.43
N THR A 102 17.31 5.54 -1.93
CA THR A 102 16.77 5.60 -3.29
C THR A 102 15.40 6.25 -3.21
N VAL A 103 15.20 7.32 -3.99
CA VAL A 103 13.88 7.84 -4.29
C VAL A 103 13.24 6.86 -5.28
N VAL A 104 12.20 6.17 -4.84
CA VAL A 104 11.44 5.24 -5.66
C VAL A 104 10.09 5.87 -5.94
N ALA A 105 9.78 6.04 -7.21
CA ALA A 105 8.40 6.24 -7.62
C ALA A 105 7.69 4.89 -7.51
N VAL A 106 6.71 4.77 -6.62
CA VAL A 106 5.80 3.63 -6.66
C VAL A 106 4.91 3.85 -7.89
N ALA A 107 5.38 3.34 -9.01
CA ALA A 107 4.83 3.61 -10.32
C ALA A 107 3.43 3.00 -10.48
N GLU A 108 2.58 3.81 -11.10
CA GLU A 108 1.27 3.49 -11.64
C GLU A 108 1.32 2.14 -12.39
N ILE A 109 0.39 1.23 -12.10
CA ILE A 109 0.09 0.11 -13.00
C ILE A 109 -0.48 0.76 -14.26
N LYS A 110 0.40 1.08 -15.21
CA LYS A 110 0.03 1.63 -16.51
C LYS A 110 -0.78 0.53 -17.21
N LYS A 111 -2.10 0.57 -17.07
CA LYS A 111 -2.98 -0.25 -17.92
C LYS A 111 -2.60 0.09 -19.37
N PRO A 112 -2.47 -0.91 -20.25
CA PRO A 112 -2.32 -0.63 -21.66
C PRO A 112 -3.52 0.24 -22.07
N SER A 113 -3.23 1.50 -22.40
CA SER A 113 -4.19 2.34 -23.10
C SER A 113 -4.46 1.64 -24.43
N THR A 114 -5.75 1.41 -24.70
CA THR A 114 -6.32 0.76 -25.89
C THR A 114 -6.31 -0.78 -25.90
N CYS A 115 -7.32 -1.39 -25.27
CA CYS A 115 -7.98 -2.51 -25.94
C CYS A 115 -9.08 -1.90 -26.82
N PRO A 116 -8.99 -1.96 -28.16
CA PRO A 116 -10.15 -1.69 -28.99
C PRO A 116 -11.17 -2.80 -28.69
N PHE A 117 -12.28 -2.43 -28.07
CA PHE A 117 -13.47 -3.26 -27.98
C PHE A 117 -14.03 -3.38 -29.40
N VAL A 118 -13.59 -4.38 -30.15
CA VAL A 118 -14.24 -4.75 -31.41
C VAL A 118 -15.38 -5.71 -31.05
N ARG A 119 -16.57 -5.33 -31.52
CA ARG A 119 -17.85 -6.03 -31.39
C ARG A 119 -17.79 -7.49 -31.83
#